data_AF-A0A916IE09-F1
#
_entry.id   AF-A0A916IE09-F1
#
_cell.length_a   1.000
_cell.length_b   1.000
_cell.length_c   1.000
_cell.angle_alpha   90.00
_cell.angle_beta   90.00
_cell.angle_gamma   90.00
#
_symmetry.space_group_name_H-M   'P 1'
#
loop_
_entity.id
_entity.type
_entity.pdbx_description
1 polymer ?
#
loop_
_entity_poly.entity_id
_entity_poly.type
_entity_poly.pdbx_seq_one_letter_code
_entity_poly.pdbx_strand_id
1 'polypeptide(L)'
;MHAIQMGLNPAMQAVDMVVEIDGRRVKALIPREVFELCLRSPATPEAWLRCCEEHADVLQAAIRRRFAAKPQDQVVVRSSDFGALAPDAEEAPS
;
A
#
# COMPACT_ATOMS: atom_id res chain seq x y z
N MET A 1 10.63 -5.15 9.51
CA MET A 1 9.34 -4.84 10.17
C MET A 1 8.27 -5.53 9.33
N HIS A 2 7.50 -6.45 9.90
CA HIS A 2 6.49 -7.21 9.15
C HIS A 2 5.10 -6.62 9.40
N ALA A 3 4.21 -6.71 8.41
CA ALA A 3 2.80 -6.42 8.59
C ALA A 3 2.25 -7.30 9.72
N ILE A 4 1.49 -6.70 10.64
CA ILE A 4 1.04 -7.39 11.85
C ILE A 4 -0.20 -8.24 11.58
N GLN A 5 -1.06 -7.76 10.67
CA GLN A 5 -2.31 -8.43 10.34
C GLN A 5 -2.77 -8.01 8.94
N MET A 6 -3.29 -8.96 8.17
CA MET A 6 -3.93 -8.70 6.88
C MET A 6 -5.29 -9.39 6.83
N GLY A 7 -6.25 -8.78 6.12
CA GLY A 7 -7.57 -9.36 5.93
C GLY A 7 -8.25 -8.79 4.69
N LEU A 8 -9.04 -9.62 4.02
CA LEU A 8 -9.84 -9.18 2.89
C LEU A 8 -11.04 -8.37 3.35
N ASN A 9 -11.29 -7.27 2.66
CA ASN A 9 -12.48 -6.44 2.80
C ASN A 9 -13.28 -6.50 1.49
N PRO A 10 -14.15 -7.52 1.33
CA PRO A 10 -14.90 -7.71 0.08
C PRO A 10 -15.91 -6.60 -0.17
N ALA A 11 -16.47 -5.99 0.88
CA ALA A 11 -17.41 -4.88 0.75
C ALA A 11 -16.79 -3.66 0.05
N MET A 12 -15.50 -3.42 0.29
CA MET A 12 -14.75 -2.31 -0.30
C MET A 12 -13.85 -2.73 -1.47
N GLN A 13 -13.87 -4.01 -1.87
CA GLN A 13 -12.91 -4.61 -2.80
C GLN A 13 -11.47 -4.22 -2.46
N ALA A 14 -11.05 -4.51 -1.23
CA ALA A 14 -9.77 -4.06 -0.69
C ALA A 14 -9.12 -5.10 0.23
N VAL A 15 -7.86 -4.86 0.60
CA VAL A 15 -7.17 -5.54 1.69
C VAL A 15 -6.99 -4.55 2.84
N ASP A 16 -7.43 -4.94 4.03
CA ASP A 16 -7.07 -4.29 5.28
C ASP A 16 -5.70 -4.82 5.73
N MET A 17 -4.73 -3.93 5.90
CA MET A 17 -3.37 -4.25 6.38
C MET A 17 -3.08 -3.40 7.61
N VAL A 18 -2.63 -4.03 8.70
CA VAL A 18 -2.22 -3.33 9.93
C VAL A 18 -0.72 -3.30 10.00
N VAL A 19 -0.16 -2.10 10.12
CA VAL A 19 1.28 -1.87 10.25
C VAL A 19 1.57 -1.09 11.53
N GLU A 20 2.78 -1.26 12.07
CA GLU A 20 3.27 -0.44 13.17
C GLU A 20 4.18 0.67 12.66
N ILE A 21 3.84 1.91 13.01
CA ILE A 21 4.60 3.12 12.67
C ILE A 21 4.83 3.86 13.99
N ASP A 22 6.09 4.01 14.39
CA ASP A 22 6.49 4.70 15.63
C ASP A 22 5.73 4.23 16.89
N GLY A 23 5.54 2.90 17.02
CA GLY A 23 4.82 2.27 18.13
C GLY A 23 3.29 2.40 18.05
N ARG A 24 2.75 2.95 16.96
CA ARG A 24 1.30 3.05 16.72
C ARG A 24 0.85 2.04 15.68
N ARG A 25 -0.28 1.38 15.95
CA ARG A 25 -0.95 0.51 14.99
C ARG A 25 -1.80 1.35 14.05
N VAL A 26 -1.45 1.33 12.76
CA VAL A 26 -2.17 2.04 11.71
C VAL A 26 -2.89 1.03 10.83
N LYS A 27 -4.20 1.20 10.67
CA LYS A 27 -5.00 0.39 9.74
C LYS A 27 -4.96 1.01 8.35
N ALA A 28 -4.33 0.33 7.40
CA ALA A 28 -4.31 0.71 6.00
C ALA A 28 -5.36 -0.06 5.21
N LEU A 29 -6.17 0.66 4.43
CA LEU A 29 -7.05 0.08 3.41
C LEU A 29 -6.36 0.20 2.06
N ILE A 30 -6.08 -0.94 1.43
CA ILE A 30 -5.46 -1.03 0.10
C ILE A 30 -6.55 -1.44 -0.89
N PRO A 31 -7.07 -0.51 -1.72
CA PRO A 31 -8.15 -0.81 -2.65
C PRO A 31 -7.64 -1.63 -3.85
N ARG A 32 -8.56 -2.35 -4.50
CA ARG A 32 -8.33 -3.13 -5.72
C ARG A 32 -7.51 -2.39 -6.79
N GLU A 33 -7.78 -1.10 -6.99
CA GLU A 33 -7.08 -0.28 -7.99
C GLU A 33 -5.56 -0.26 -7.77
N VAL A 34 -5.09 -0.32 -6.53
CA VAL A 34 -3.65 -0.34 -6.21
C VAL A 34 -3.03 -1.67 -6.67
N PHE A 35 -3.74 -2.78 -6.44
CA PHE A 35 -3.27 -4.09 -6.87
C PHE A 35 -3.20 -4.19 -8.40
N GLU A 36 -4.22 -3.70 -9.10
CA GLU A 36 -4.29 -3.78 -10.56
C GLU A 36 -3.33 -2.79 -11.25
N LEU A 37 -3.30 -1.54 -10.80
CA LEU A 37 -2.57 -0.46 -11.48
C LEU A 37 -1.11 -0.38 -11.07
N CYS A 38 -0.81 -0.56 -9.78
CA CYS A 38 0.55 -0.37 -9.25
C CYS A 38 1.31 -1.69 -9.13
N LEU A 39 0.65 -2.74 -8.65
CA LEU A 39 1.29 -4.03 -8.38
C LEU A 39 1.09 -5.06 -9.50
N ARG A 40 0.31 -4.72 -10.54
CA ARG A 40 -0.01 -5.59 -11.68
C ARG A 40 -0.50 -6.99 -11.27
N SER A 41 -1.18 -7.06 -10.13
CA SER A 41 -1.71 -8.29 -9.56
C SER A 41 -3.02 -8.69 -10.24
N PRO A 42 -3.29 -10.01 -10.39
CA PRO A 42 -4.59 -10.50 -10.78
C PRO A 42 -5.72 -9.94 -9.91
N ALA A 43 -6.90 -9.76 -10.49
CA ALA A 43 -8.09 -9.23 -9.86
C ALA A 43 -8.83 -10.26 -8.97
N THR A 44 -8.09 -11.09 -8.23
CA THR A 44 -8.68 -12.07 -7.30
C THR A 44 -8.30 -11.75 -5.85
N PRO A 45 -9.23 -11.91 -4.89
CA PRO A 45 -8.96 -11.62 -3.48
C PRO A 45 -7.74 -12.38 -2.93
N GLU A 46 -7.56 -13.66 -3.28
CA GLU A 46 -6.41 -14.44 -2.82
C GLU A 46 -5.08 -13.99 -3.44
N ALA A 47 -5.12 -13.43 -4.66
CA ALA A 47 -3.93 -12.84 -5.27
C ALA A 47 -3.55 -11.54 -4.57
N TRP A 48 -4.51 -10.74 -4.10
CA TRP A 48 -4.21 -9.49 -3.38
C TRP A 48 -3.49 -9.73 -2.05
N LEU A 49 -3.88 -10.77 -1.30
CA LEU A 49 -3.18 -11.13 -0.07
C LEU A 49 -1.73 -11.54 -0.34
N ARG A 50 -1.50 -12.41 -1.33
CA ARG A 50 -0.14 -12.79 -1.75
C ARG A 50 0.67 -11.59 -2.23
N CYS A 51 0.04 -10.71 -3.01
CA CYS A 51 0.66 -9.48 -3.49
C CYS A 51 1.04 -8.55 -2.32
N CYS A 52 0.24 -8.49 -1.25
CA CYS A 52 0.61 -7.78 -0.03
C CYS A 52 1.83 -8.36 0.67
N GLU A 53 2.00 -9.69 0.64
CA GLU A 53 3.18 -10.37 1.21
C GLU A 53 4.42 -10.13 0.34
N GLU A 54 4.31 -10.30 -0.97
CA GLU A 54 5.39 -10.12 -1.94
C GLU A 54 5.89 -8.67 -2.02
N HIS A 55 4.98 -7.70 -1.87
CA HIS A 55 5.27 -6.27 -1.96
C HIS A 55 5.12 -5.55 -0.61
N ALA A 56 5.31 -6.25 0.50
CA ALA A 56 5.09 -5.73 1.85
C ALA A 56 5.90 -4.44 2.12
N ASP A 57 7.14 -4.35 1.65
CA ASP A 57 8.00 -3.18 1.87
C ASP A 57 7.50 -1.95 1.09
N VAL A 58 7.08 -2.16 -0.16
CA VAL A 58 6.53 -1.11 -1.04
C VAL A 58 5.23 -0.56 -0.44
N LEU A 59 4.34 -1.44 -0.01
CA LEU A 59 3.09 -1.07 0.64
C LEU A 59 3.31 -0.34 1.95
N GLN A 60 4.25 -0.81 2.79
CA GLN A 60 4.62 -0.13 4.02
C GLN A 60 5.15 1.28 3.77
N ALA A 61 5.98 1.48 2.74
CA ALA A 61 6.48 2.80 2.37
C ALA A 61 5.33 3.75 1.95
N ALA A 62 4.39 3.27 1.14
CA ALA A 62 3.20 4.03 0.74
C ALA A 62 2.32 4.39 1.96
N ILE A 63 2.08 3.44 2.86
CA ILE A 63 1.30 3.65 4.10
C ILE A 63 1.99 4.68 5.01
N ARG A 64 3.30 4.58 5.20
CA ARG A 64 4.08 5.54 6.01
C ARG A 64 4.01 6.95 5.43
N ARG A 65 4.16 7.09 4.11
CA ARG A 65 4.03 8.38 3.44
C ARG A 65 2.65 8.98 3.64
N ARG A 66 1.60 8.16 3.48
CA ARG A 66 0.22 8.57 3.66
C ARG A 66 -0.07 9.00 5.10
N PHE A 67 0.42 8.22 6.06
CA PHE A 67 0.31 8.52 7.49
C PHE A 67 1.07 9.81 7.87
N ALA A 68 2.28 10.03 7.36
CA ALA A 68 3.04 11.26 7.61
C ALA A 68 2.33 12.50 7.07
N ALA A 69 1.67 12.40 5.89
CA ALA A 69 0.90 13.49 5.32
C ALA A 69 -0.39 13.79 6.09
N LYS A 70 -1.05 12.75 6.64
CA LYS A 70 -2.26 12.89 7.45
C LYS A 70 -2.30 11.81 8.53
N PRO A 71 -1.74 12.07 9.73
CA PRO A 71 -1.66 11.06 10.77
C PRO A 71 -3.05 10.74 11.31
N GLN A 72 -3.53 9.55 11.00
CA GLN A 72 -4.82 9.01 11.40
C GLN A 72 -4.68 7.52 11.72
N ASP A 73 -5.53 6.99 12.60
CA ASP A 73 -5.53 5.57 12.94
C ASP A 73 -5.92 4.67 11.76
N GLN A 74 -6.57 5.26 10.74
CA GLN A 74 -6.86 4.62 9.47
C GLN A 74 -6.39 5.48 8.30
N VAL A 75 -5.73 4.85 7.33
CA VAL A 75 -5.34 5.48 6.07
C VAL A 75 -5.82 4.66 4.88
N VAL A 76 -6.15 5.35 3.78
CA VAL A 76 -6.45 4.70 2.49
C VAL A 76 -5.27 4.92 1.59
N VAL A 77 -4.68 3.82 1.12
CA VAL A 77 -3.57 3.81 0.17
C VAL A 77 -4.12 4.04 -1.23
N ARG A 78 -3.53 4.95 -1.99
CA ARG A 78 -3.93 5.30 -3.35
C ARG A 78 -2.77 5.08 -4.30
N SER A 79 -3.05 4.93 -5.58
CA SER A 79 -2.03 4.78 -6.62
C SER A 79 -1.00 5.92 -6.63
N SER A 80 -1.41 7.14 -6.26
CA SER A 80 -0.52 8.30 -6.12
C SER A 80 0.55 8.14 -5.03
N ASP A 81 0.32 7.28 -4.02
CA ASP A 81 1.27 7.06 -2.94
C ASP A 81 2.49 6.23 -3.37
N PHE A 82 2.43 5.58 -4.53
CA PHE A 82 3.52 4.80 -5.15
C PHE A 82 4.41 5.65 -6.07
N GLY A 83 3.97 6.85 -6.45
CA GLY A 83 4.56 7.68 -7.52
C GLY A 83 5.94 8.30 -7.26
N ALA A 84 6.62 7.99 -6.14
CA ALA A 84 8.04 8.35 -5.97
C ALA A 84 8.95 7.13 -5.78
N LEU A 85 8.50 5.94 -6.18
CA LEU A 85 9.38 4.78 -6.37
C LEU A 85 9.98 4.74 -7.78
N ALA A 86 9.63 5.68 -8.66
CA ALA A 86 10.43 5.94 -9.84
C ALA A 86 11.73 6.61 -9.37
N PRO A 87 12.92 5.99 -9.57
CA PRO A 87 14.14 6.76 -9.56
C PRO A 87 13.99 7.89 -10.58
N ASP A 88 14.57 9.03 -10.23
CA ASP A 88 14.62 10.29 -10.97
C ASP A 88 14.32 10.23 -12.47
N ALA A 89 13.49 11.19 -12.88
CA ALA A 89 13.43 11.80 -14.19
C ALA A 89 14.63 11.47 -15.09
N GLU A 90 14.34 11.02 -16.31
CA GLU A 90 15.26 11.15 -17.44
C GLU A 90 15.89 12.55 -17.40
N GLU A 91 17.18 12.59 -17.05
CA GLU A 91 18.06 13.73 -17.21
C GLU A 91 18.04 14.07 -18.70
N ALA A 92 17.32 15.11 -19.09
CA ALA A 92 17.32 15.60 -20.47
C ALA A 92 18.71 16.19 -20.77
N PRO A 93 19.51 15.61 -21.69
CA PRO A 93 20.73 16.27 -22.10
C PRO A 93 20.36 17.51 -22.94
N SER A 94 20.84 18.67 -22.47
CA SER A 94 20.86 19.93 -23.23
C SER A 94 21.87 19.89 -24.37
#